data_AF-A0A0C3QE64-F1
#
_entry.id   AF-A0A0C3QE64-F1
#
_cell.length_a   1.000
_cell.length_b   1.000
_cell.length_c   1.000
_cell.angle_alpha   90.00
_cell.angle_beta   90.00
_cell.angle_gamma   90.00
#
_symmetry.space_group_name_H-M   'P 1'
#
loop_
_entity.id
_entity.type
_entity.pdbx_description
1 polymer ?
#
loop_
_entity_poly.entity_id
_entity_poly.type
_entity_poly.pdbx_seq_one_letter_code
_entity_poly.pdbx_strand_id
1 'polypeptide(L)'
;CTQCFGRRILCGPCLLDSHQFLPFHWPEVWIDRSNLSKDSLPQRKDTLPARYGYFKRTSLFEVGLQVGLGHDGGFCPQTHGNDAFRMTVLHTTGQHIVAFRPCACSDKEVWQQLLEVDIFPATEKNPQLGFTFEVLRHQRCFNLRAKTSLKEYYDALVDLTRAAEGRGAVSMLYDQLRLVVRLYRILTTHMRAGRSDASAPLKNGELCVICPACPQPGVNLPEQWDNYP
;
A
#
# COMPACT_ATOMS: atom_id res chain seq x y z
N CYS A 1 10.02 16.07 5.36
CA CYS A 1 9.26 15.10 4.53
C CYS A 1 8.52 15.85 3.43
N THR A 2 8.62 15.43 2.16
CA THR A 2 8.07 16.19 1.01
C THR A 2 6.55 16.07 0.87
N GLN A 3 5.96 15.06 1.50
CA GLN A 3 4.53 14.73 1.45
C GLN A 3 3.75 15.26 2.66
N CYS A 4 4.43 15.65 3.73
CA CYS A 4 3.79 16.35 4.84
C CYS A 4 3.45 17.79 4.46
N PHE A 5 2.30 18.26 4.94
CA PHE A 5 1.92 19.67 4.83
C PHE A 5 2.98 20.58 5.46
N GLY A 6 3.41 21.60 4.72
CA GLY A 6 4.42 22.57 5.17
C GLY A 6 5.88 22.09 5.16
N ARG A 7 6.17 20.82 4.79
CA ARG A 7 7.53 20.29 4.58
C ARG A 7 8.56 20.67 5.66
N ARG A 8 8.16 20.56 6.93
CA ARG A 8 9.03 20.91 8.07
C ARG A 8 10.34 20.12 8.04
N ILE A 9 11.43 20.80 8.41
CA ILE A 9 12.74 20.20 8.66
C ILE A 9 12.72 19.68 10.10
N LEU A 10 12.99 18.40 10.27
CA LEU A 10 12.96 17.71 11.56
C LEU A 10 14.29 16.97 11.75
N CYS A 11 14.71 16.79 13.00
CA CYS A 11 15.75 15.81 13.31
C CYS A 11 15.21 14.38 13.12
N GLY A 12 16.10 13.39 13.06
CA GLY A 12 15.74 11.98 12.87
C GLY A 12 14.64 11.48 13.83
N PRO A 13 14.80 11.63 15.16
CA PRO A 13 13.79 11.19 16.12
C PRO A 13 12.42 11.86 15.93
N CYS A 14 12.38 13.19 15.74
CA CYS A 14 11.11 13.90 15.49
C CYS A 14 10.46 13.50 14.17
N LEU A 15 11.27 13.15 13.16
CA LEU A 15 10.76 12.62 11.89
C LEU A 15 10.10 11.26 12.11
N LEU A 16 10.72 10.36 12.87
CA LEU A 16 10.19 9.02 13.14
C LEU A 16 8.88 9.10 13.94
N ASP A 17 8.87 9.90 15.01
CA ASP A 17 7.69 10.13 15.85
C ASP A 17 6.51 10.68 15.03
N SER A 18 6.74 11.70 14.20
CA SER A 18 5.68 12.28 13.37
C SER A 18 5.18 11.37 12.24
N HIS A 19 5.91 10.30 11.92
CA HIS A 19 5.60 9.36 10.83
C HIS A 19 5.23 7.96 11.31
N GLN A 20 5.05 7.75 12.62
CA GLN A 20 4.61 6.47 13.16
C GLN A 20 3.32 5.96 12.50
N PHE A 21 2.40 6.88 12.18
CA PHE A 21 1.12 6.59 11.51
C PHE A 21 1.12 6.91 10.01
N LEU A 22 2.26 7.33 9.46
CA LEU A 22 2.40 7.71 8.06
C LEU A 22 3.64 7.02 7.44
N PRO A 23 3.72 5.67 7.48
CA PRO A 23 4.94 4.95 7.11
C PRO A 23 5.23 4.95 5.61
N PHE A 24 4.27 5.38 4.78
CA PHE A 24 4.38 5.40 3.32
C PHE A 24 4.75 6.77 2.75
N HIS A 25 5.32 7.63 3.59
CA HIS A 25 5.83 8.93 3.19
C HIS A 25 7.30 8.88 2.76
N TRP A 26 7.69 9.80 1.86
CA TRP A 26 9.04 9.95 1.35
C TRP A 26 9.73 11.16 1.98
N PRO A 27 10.59 10.94 2.99
CA PRO A 27 11.47 11.97 3.51
C PRO A 27 12.66 12.25 2.59
N GLU A 28 13.29 13.39 2.84
CA GLU A 28 14.60 13.73 2.31
C GLU A 28 15.53 13.98 3.49
N VAL A 29 16.75 13.47 3.41
CA VAL A 29 17.80 13.67 4.41
C VAL A 29 18.88 14.55 3.82
N TRP A 30 19.37 15.48 4.63
CA TRP A 30 20.49 16.35 4.26
C TRP A 30 21.79 15.54 4.28
N ILE A 31 22.45 15.47 3.12
CA ILE A 31 23.78 14.89 2.98
C ILE A 31 24.77 16.03 2.87
N ASP A 32 25.67 16.11 3.84
CA ASP A 32 26.78 17.06 3.83
C ASP A 32 28.03 16.43 3.19
N ARG A 33 29.07 17.25 3.02
CA ARG A 33 30.38 16.78 2.52
C ARG A 33 30.95 15.66 3.38
N SER A 34 30.75 15.64 4.70
CA SER A 34 31.28 14.61 5.61
C SER A 34 30.73 13.23 5.28
N ASN A 35 29.42 13.14 5.04
CA ASN A 35 28.66 11.90 4.88
C ASN A 35 28.52 11.42 3.43
N LEU A 36 29.26 12.01 2.49
CA LEU A 36 29.36 11.50 1.12
C LEU A 36 30.00 10.10 1.11
N SER A 37 29.25 9.10 0.63
CA SER A 37 29.78 7.78 0.30
C SER A 37 30.82 7.89 -0.82
N LYS A 38 31.88 7.09 -0.72
CA LYS A 38 32.94 7.00 -1.74
C LYS A 38 32.39 6.58 -3.11
N ASP A 39 31.25 5.90 -3.15
CA ASP A 39 30.66 5.34 -4.37
C ASP A 39 29.73 6.33 -5.09
N SER A 40 29.26 7.40 -4.43
CA SER A 40 28.23 8.28 -4.97
C SER A 40 28.76 9.34 -5.94
N LEU A 41 30.06 9.65 -5.89
CA LEU A 41 30.71 10.62 -6.77
C LEU A 41 32.14 10.13 -7.06
N PRO A 42 32.45 9.69 -8.30
CA PRO A 42 33.82 9.29 -8.67
C PRO A 42 34.81 10.48 -8.72
N GLN A 43 34.30 11.72 -8.67
CA GLN A 43 35.14 12.93 -8.54
C GLN A 43 35.48 13.19 -7.07
N ARG A 44 36.79 13.37 -6.79
CA ARG A 44 37.38 13.53 -5.46
C ARG A 44 36.55 14.43 -4.54
N LYS A 45 36.12 13.90 -3.40
CA LYS A 45 35.52 14.60 -2.23
C LYS A 45 36.22 15.93 -1.86
N ASP A 46 37.47 16.08 -2.26
CA ASP A 46 38.35 17.24 -2.04
C ASP A 46 38.08 18.44 -2.95
N THR A 47 37.43 18.25 -4.12
CA THR A 47 37.10 19.35 -5.05
C THR A 47 35.78 20.04 -4.71
N LEU A 48 34.99 19.49 -3.78
CA LEU A 48 33.69 20.03 -3.40
C LEU A 48 33.84 21.22 -2.42
N PRO A 49 33.05 22.29 -2.59
CA PRO A 49 33.02 23.42 -1.66
C PRO A 49 32.84 22.99 -0.20
N ALA A 50 33.39 23.76 0.74
CA ALA A 50 33.27 23.46 2.18
C ALA A 50 31.82 23.39 2.67
N ARG A 51 30.89 24.11 2.03
CA ARG A 51 29.45 24.11 2.35
C ARG A 51 28.60 23.24 1.40
N TYR A 52 29.23 22.31 0.69
CA TYR A 52 28.48 21.41 -0.19
C TYR A 52 27.58 20.48 0.63
N GLY A 53 26.31 20.43 0.24
CA GLY A 53 25.35 19.46 0.70
C GLY A 53 24.09 19.50 -0.15
N TYR A 54 23.32 18.42 -0.13
CA TYR A 54 22.08 18.30 -0.87
C TYR A 54 21.08 17.41 -0.13
N PHE A 55 19.80 17.60 -0.42
CA PHE A 55 18.76 16.72 0.05
C PHE A 55 18.66 15.48 -0.83
N LYS A 56 18.76 14.30 -0.22
CA LYS A 56 18.55 13.02 -0.89
C LYS A 56 17.27 12.38 -0.37
N ARG A 57 16.39 11.99 -1.28
CA ARG A 57 15.21 11.18 -0.96
C ARG A 57 15.64 9.84 -0.35
N THR A 58 14.99 9.45 0.74
CA THR A 58 15.23 8.18 1.46
C THR A 58 13.89 7.58 1.90
N SER A 59 13.89 6.32 2.31
CA SER A 59 12.70 5.67 2.89
C SER A 59 12.69 5.85 4.40
N LEU A 60 11.51 5.85 5.03
CA LEU A 60 11.41 5.87 6.48
C LEU A 60 12.04 4.62 7.13
N PHE A 61 12.04 3.49 6.43
CA PHE A 61 12.77 2.28 6.83
C PHE A 61 14.29 2.49 6.91
N GLU A 62 14.89 3.17 5.92
CA GLU A 62 16.33 3.51 5.96
C GLU A 62 16.68 4.44 7.12
N VAL A 63 15.74 5.30 7.55
CA VAL A 63 15.90 6.17 8.74
C VAL A 63 15.71 5.39 10.05
N GLY A 64 15.18 4.17 10.00
CA GLY A 64 14.98 3.29 11.15
C GLY A 64 13.55 3.23 11.68
N LEU A 65 12.55 3.67 10.90
CA LEU A 65 11.15 3.56 11.31
C LEU A 65 10.74 2.09 11.43
N GLN A 66 10.17 1.75 12.59
CA GLN A 66 9.42 0.53 12.80
C GLN A 66 7.96 0.88 13.10
N VAL A 67 7.04 0.06 12.60
CA VAL A 67 5.59 0.26 12.73
C VAL A 67 5.00 -0.90 13.52
N GLY A 68 4.30 -0.61 14.61
CA GLY A 68 3.58 -1.63 15.37
C GLY A 68 2.31 -2.07 14.66
N LEU A 69 2.03 -3.37 14.63
CA LEU A 69 0.78 -3.92 14.06
C LEU A 69 -0.37 -4.03 15.08
N GLY A 70 -0.14 -3.66 16.34
CA GLY A 70 -1.16 -3.66 17.39
C GLY A 70 -1.08 -2.43 18.27
N HIS A 71 -1.84 -2.41 19.36
CA HIS A 71 -1.86 -1.31 20.33
C HIS A 71 -2.06 0.07 19.67
N ASP A 72 -3.00 0.16 18.73
CA ASP A 72 -3.29 1.37 17.96
C ASP A 72 -2.04 1.99 17.32
N GLY A 73 -1.12 1.14 16.81
CA GLY A 73 0.14 1.53 16.19
C GLY A 73 1.32 1.67 17.15
N GLY A 74 1.11 1.46 18.45
CA GLY A 74 2.16 1.34 19.45
C GLY A 74 2.96 0.04 19.33
N PHE A 75 4.12 0.00 19.98
CA PHE A 75 4.89 -1.24 20.08
C PHE A 75 4.31 -2.14 21.17
N CYS A 76 4.19 -3.43 20.85
CA CYS A 76 3.74 -4.42 21.81
C CYS A 76 4.77 -4.57 22.94
N PRO A 77 4.35 -4.57 24.23
CA PRO A 77 5.27 -4.72 25.36
C PRO A 77 5.90 -6.12 25.44
N GLN A 78 5.32 -7.10 24.74
CA GLN A 78 5.81 -8.48 24.67
C GLN A 78 6.78 -8.71 23.50
N THR A 79 7.08 -7.69 22.68
CA THR A 79 8.01 -7.81 21.55
C THR A 79 9.12 -6.77 21.62
N HIS A 80 10.28 -7.16 21.11
CA HIS A 80 11.49 -6.35 21.06
C HIS A 80 11.75 -5.83 19.65
N GLY A 81 12.67 -4.88 19.51
CA GLY A 81 13.04 -4.30 18.22
C GLY A 81 13.59 -5.29 17.19
N ASN A 82 14.10 -6.43 17.65
CA ASN A 82 14.64 -7.49 16.81
C ASN A 82 13.55 -8.41 16.23
N ASP A 83 12.34 -8.36 16.77
CA ASP A 83 11.21 -9.17 16.28
C ASP A 83 10.51 -8.52 15.08
N ALA A 84 10.99 -7.34 14.65
CA ALA A 84 10.47 -6.68 13.48
C ALA A 84 10.86 -7.44 12.20
N PHE A 85 9.89 -7.62 11.29
CA PHE A 85 10.12 -8.20 9.98
C PHE A 85 9.99 -7.14 8.90
N ARG A 86 10.79 -7.29 7.83
CA ARG A 86 10.70 -6.42 6.66
C ARG A 86 9.61 -6.90 5.71
N MET A 87 8.86 -5.96 5.17
CA MET A 87 7.81 -6.22 4.19
C MET A 87 7.85 -5.16 3.11
N THR A 88 7.62 -5.55 1.86
CA THR A 88 7.44 -4.62 0.75
C THR A 88 5.96 -4.32 0.59
N VAL A 89 5.59 -3.04 0.63
CA VAL A 89 4.20 -2.58 0.54
C VAL A 89 4.03 -1.65 -0.66
N LEU A 90 3.05 -1.93 -1.51
CA LEU A 90 2.64 -1.01 -2.57
C LEU A 90 1.58 -0.03 -2.04
N HIS A 91 1.85 1.25 -2.21
CA HIS A 91 0.98 2.35 -1.81
C HIS A 91 0.81 3.35 -2.96
N THR A 92 -0.12 4.29 -2.83
CA THR A 92 -0.40 5.33 -3.84
C THR A 92 0.79 6.26 -4.10
N THR A 93 1.74 6.33 -3.16
CA THR A 93 2.98 7.12 -3.29
C THR A 93 4.17 6.33 -3.82
N GLY A 94 3.97 5.04 -4.15
CA GLY A 94 4.99 4.14 -4.66
C GLY A 94 5.18 2.88 -3.80
N GLN A 95 6.30 2.21 -4.01
CA GLN A 95 6.70 0.99 -3.32
C GLN A 95 7.58 1.33 -2.11
N HIS A 96 7.21 0.79 -0.96
CA HIS A 96 7.90 1.02 0.31
C HIS A 96 8.42 -0.28 0.87
N ILE A 97 9.59 -0.21 1.51
CA ILE A 97 10.01 -1.24 2.45
C ILE A 97 9.64 -0.72 3.83
N VAL A 98 8.99 -1.54 4.65
CA VAL A 98 8.56 -1.18 6.01
C VAL A 98 9.00 -2.29 6.96
N ALA A 99 9.46 -1.91 8.14
CA ALA A 99 9.70 -2.83 9.24
C ALA A 99 8.46 -2.87 10.14
N PHE A 100 7.74 -3.99 10.13
CA PHE A 100 6.59 -4.18 10.99
C PHE A 100 6.98 -4.96 12.25
N ARG A 101 6.52 -4.50 13.41
CA ARG A 101 6.64 -5.23 14.67
C ARG A 101 5.29 -5.88 14.99
N PRO A 102 5.19 -7.21 14.98
CA PRO A 102 3.94 -7.89 15.28
C PRO A 102 3.55 -7.69 16.74
N CYS A 103 2.25 -7.81 17.00
CA CYS A 103 1.69 -7.89 18.34
C CYS A 103 1.70 -9.35 18.80
N ALA A 104 2.20 -9.60 20.01
CA ALA A 104 2.18 -10.92 20.65
C ALA A 104 1.16 -11.03 21.80
N CYS A 105 0.32 -10.00 22.00
CA CYS A 105 -0.70 -10.01 23.06
C CYS A 105 -1.99 -10.77 22.68
N SER A 106 -2.13 -11.20 21.42
CA SER A 106 -3.32 -11.90 20.92
C SER A 106 -2.90 -13.09 20.05
N ASP A 107 -3.77 -14.10 19.94
CA ASP A 107 -3.57 -15.28 19.07
C ASP A 107 -3.75 -14.99 17.57
N LYS A 108 -3.82 -13.71 17.18
CA LYS A 108 -3.99 -13.30 15.78
C LYS A 108 -2.71 -13.55 14.99
N GLU A 109 -2.84 -14.22 13.85
CA GLU A 109 -1.74 -14.39 12.92
C GLU A 109 -1.35 -13.04 12.27
N VAL A 110 -0.11 -12.93 11.80
CA VAL A 110 0.43 -11.68 11.22
C VAL A 110 -0.43 -11.14 10.08
N TRP A 111 -0.99 -12.01 9.23
CA TRP A 111 -1.84 -11.58 8.13
C TRP A 111 -3.14 -10.90 8.61
N GLN A 112 -3.69 -11.33 9.75
CA GLN A 112 -4.87 -10.69 10.35
C GLN A 112 -4.51 -9.32 10.91
N GLN A 113 -3.38 -9.23 11.60
CA GLN A 113 -2.89 -7.96 12.14
C GLN A 113 -2.60 -6.94 11.01
N LEU A 114 -2.09 -7.39 9.87
CA LEU A 114 -1.90 -6.55 8.68
C LEU A 114 -3.23 -6.01 8.14
N LEU A 115 -4.27 -6.85 8.08
CA LEU A 115 -5.60 -6.40 7.65
C LEU A 115 -6.21 -5.36 8.59
N GLU A 116 -5.93 -5.42 9.90
CA GLU A 116 -6.38 -4.45 10.89
C GLU A 116 -5.75 -3.06 10.73
N VAL A 117 -4.56 -2.99 10.12
CA VAL A 117 -3.87 -1.74 9.79
C VAL A 117 -3.98 -1.38 8.30
N ASP A 118 -5.04 -1.85 7.65
CA ASP A 118 -5.37 -1.59 6.26
C ASP A 118 -4.36 -2.09 5.20
N ILE A 119 -3.61 -3.14 5.52
CA ILE A 119 -2.67 -3.78 4.59
C ILE A 119 -3.21 -5.14 4.17
N PHE A 120 -3.49 -5.28 2.88
CA PHE A 120 -3.85 -6.55 2.27
C PHE A 120 -2.59 -7.36 1.95
N PRO A 121 -2.30 -8.47 2.66
CA PRO A 121 -1.12 -9.27 2.39
C PRO A 121 -1.28 -10.07 1.08
N ALA A 122 -0.20 -10.24 0.33
CA ALA A 122 -0.19 -11.05 -0.89
C ALA A 122 -0.35 -12.55 -0.59
N THR A 123 0.15 -12.99 0.57
CA THR A 123 0.12 -14.37 1.05
C THR A 123 -0.23 -14.40 2.54
N GLU A 124 -0.93 -15.44 2.98
CA GLU A 124 -1.29 -15.61 4.39
C GLU A 124 -0.09 -16.09 5.22
N LYS A 125 0.62 -17.11 4.72
CA LYS A 125 1.82 -17.64 5.36
C LYS A 125 3.01 -16.72 5.06
N ASN A 126 3.65 -16.21 6.12
CA ASN A 126 4.85 -15.38 6.06
C ASN A 126 4.77 -14.24 5.01
N PRO A 127 3.87 -13.26 5.22
CA PRO A 127 3.65 -12.17 4.26
C PRO A 127 4.92 -11.32 4.07
N GLN A 128 5.50 -11.37 2.87
CA GLN A 128 6.64 -10.51 2.49
C GLN A 128 6.21 -9.32 1.62
N LEU A 129 5.03 -9.41 1.03
CA LEU A 129 4.45 -8.44 0.10
C LEU A 129 3.04 -8.09 0.54
N GLY A 130 2.66 -6.83 0.40
CA GLY A 130 1.28 -6.41 0.63
C GLY A 130 0.92 -5.12 -0.08
N PHE A 131 -0.35 -4.80 0.01
CA PHE A 131 -0.99 -3.74 -0.74
C PHE A 131 -1.91 -2.98 0.20
N THR A 132 -1.73 -1.67 0.31
CA THR A 132 -2.66 -0.85 1.10
C THR A 132 -4.08 -0.94 0.50
N PHE A 133 -5.13 -0.96 1.33
CA PHE A 133 -6.49 -0.86 0.78
C PHE A 133 -6.70 0.42 -0.03
N GLU A 134 -5.96 1.49 0.29
CA GLU A 134 -5.94 2.71 -0.51
C GLU A 134 -5.48 2.44 -1.95
N VAL A 135 -4.37 1.72 -2.17
CA VAL A 135 -3.90 1.45 -3.54
C VAL A 135 -4.90 0.57 -4.31
N LEU A 136 -5.58 -0.36 -3.64
CA LEU A 136 -6.60 -1.22 -4.25
C LEU A 136 -7.85 -0.44 -4.65
N ARG A 137 -8.31 0.50 -3.80
CA ARG A 137 -9.41 1.42 -4.10
C ARG A 137 -9.04 2.37 -5.24
N HIS A 138 -7.83 2.94 -5.18
CA HIS A 138 -7.31 3.88 -6.18
C HIS A 138 -7.17 3.21 -7.55
N GLN A 139 -6.59 2.01 -7.61
CA GLN A 139 -6.50 1.18 -8.82
C GLN A 139 -7.88 0.93 -9.44
N ARG A 140 -8.88 0.57 -8.62
CA ARG A 140 -10.24 0.32 -9.11
C ARG A 140 -10.86 1.57 -9.73
N CYS A 141 -10.63 2.75 -9.12
CA CYS A 141 -11.10 4.02 -9.67
C CYS A 141 -10.46 4.31 -11.05
N PHE A 142 -9.13 4.21 -11.15
CA PHE A 142 -8.40 4.42 -12.40
C PHE A 142 -8.80 3.42 -13.49
N ASN A 143 -9.00 2.16 -13.14
CA ASN A 143 -9.44 1.15 -14.09
C ASN A 143 -10.83 1.44 -14.66
N LEU A 144 -11.78 1.92 -13.83
CA LEU A 144 -13.15 2.20 -14.26
C LEU A 144 -13.29 3.57 -14.96
N ARG A 145 -12.55 4.58 -14.51
CA ARG A 145 -12.71 5.97 -14.99
C ARG A 145 -11.71 6.34 -16.07
N ALA A 146 -10.44 6.01 -15.87
CA ALA A 146 -9.36 6.35 -16.79
C ALA A 146 -9.06 5.23 -17.79
N LYS A 147 -9.72 4.05 -17.66
CA LYS A 147 -9.49 2.86 -18.48
C LYS A 147 -8.03 2.39 -18.49
N THR A 148 -7.27 2.77 -17.47
CA THR A 148 -5.85 2.40 -17.35
C THR A 148 -5.73 0.90 -17.12
N SER A 149 -4.79 0.27 -17.83
CA SER A 149 -4.46 -1.12 -17.58
C SER A 149 -3.79 -1.27 -16.21
N LEU A 150 -3.85 -2.48 -15.64
CA LEU A 150 -3.17 -2.73 -14.36
C LEU A 150 -1.65 -2.53 -14.46
N LYS A 151 -1.05 -2.84 -15.61
CA LYS A 151 0.39 -2.68 -15.85
C LYS A 151 0.83 -1.23 -15.90
N GLU A 152 0.11 -0.39 -16.64
CA GLU A 152 0.41 1.05 -16.70
C GLU A 152 0.25 1.71 -15.34
N TYR A 153 -0.82 1.37 -14.61
CA TYR A 153 -1.03 1.87 -13.25
C TYR A 153 0.11 1.44 -12.31
N TYR A 154 0.54 0.18 -12.39
CA TYR A 154 1.68 -0.32 -11.61
C TYR A 154 2.97 0.42 -11.97
N ASP A 155 3.26 0.59 -13.26
CA ASP A 155 4.46 1.29 -13.73
C ASP A 155 4.48 2.75 -13.25
N ALA A 156 3.33 3.43 -13.27
CA ALA A 156 3.22 4.78 -12.72
C ALA A 156 3.60 4.84 -11.23
N LEU A 157 3.18 3.85 -10.42
CA LEU A 157 3.57 3.76 -9.01
C LEU A 157 5.06 3.42 -8.83
N VAL A 158 5.63 2.59 -9.70
CA VAL A 158 7.07 2.29 -9.68
C VAL A 158 7.88 3.54 -10.01
N ASP A 159 7.44 4.31 -11.01
CA ASP A 159 8.09 5.56 -11.41
C ASP A 159 8.02 6.60 -10.26
N LEU A 160 6.95 6.60 -9.45
CA LEU A 160 6.87 7.42 -8.22
C LEU A 160 7.88 6.99 -7.14
N THR A 161 8.30 5.73 -7.11
CA THR A 161 9.21 5.18 -6.10
C THR A 161 10.61 5.77 -6.24
N ARG A 162 11.26 5.57 -7.39
CA ARG A 162 12.56 6.17 -7.75
C ARG A 162 12.66 6.27 -9.27
N ALA A 163 12.30 7.42 -9.84
CA ALA A 163 12.34 7.64 -11.29
C ALA A 163 13.76 7.60 -11.90
N ALA A 164 14.81 7.87 -11.11
CA ALA A 164 16.19 8.08 -11.60
C ALA A 164 17.11 6.86 -11.49
N GLU A 165 16.85 5.94 -10.56
CA GLU A 165 17.59 4.69 -10.40
C GLU A 165 16.70 3.60 -11.02
N GLY A 166 17.06 3.14 -12.22
CA GLY A 166 16.19 2.38 -13.13
C GLY A 166 15.37 1.26 -12.48
N ARG A 167 14.26 0.90 -13.13
CA ARG A 167 13.25 -0.08 -12.68
C ARG A 167 13.90 -1.36 -12.14
N GLY A 168 14.14 -1.41 -10.83
CA GLY A 168 14.58 -2.63 -10.16
C GLY A 168 13.54 -3.70 -10.45
N ALA A 169 13.95 -4.77 -11.13
CA ALA A 169 13.05 -5.78 -11.62
C ALA A 169 12.40 -6.54 -10.45
N VAL A 170 11.26 -6.07 -9.97
CA VAL A 170 10.41 -6.84 -9.06
C VAL A 170 9.24 -7.40 -9.87
N SER A 171 9.56 -8.31 -10.80
CA SER A 171 8.55 -9.05 -11.59
C SER A 171 7.48 -9.67 -10.69
N MET A 172 7.89 -10.15 -9.51
CA MET A 172 7.02 -10.81 -8.54
C MET A 172 5.92 -9.91 -7.95
N LEU A 173 6.18 -8.60 -7.78
CA LEU A 173 5.20 -7.71 -7.15
C LEU A 173 4.00 -7.48 -8.07
N TYR A 174 4.25 -7.24 -9.36
CA TYR A 174 3.19 -7.10 -10.35
C TYR A 174 2.33 -8.37 -10.45
N ASP A 175 2.96 -9.55 -10.41
CA ASP A 175 2.24 -10.82 -10.45
C ASP A 175 1.31 -11.02 -9.25
N GLN A 176 1.79 -10.68 -8.05
CA GLN A 176 0.96 -10.69 -6.84
C GLN A 176 -0.15 -9.64 -6.90
N LEU A 177 0.13 -8.44 -7.44
CA LEU A 177 -0.89 -7.40 -7.61
C LEU A 177 -2.03 -7.87 -8.52
N ARG A 178 -1.72 -8.61 -9.60
CA ARG A 178 -2.73 -9.19 -10.50
C ARG A 178 -3.69 -10.14 -9.78
N LEU A 179 -3.21 -10.88 -8.79
CA LEU A 179 -4.02 -11.79 -7.99
C LEU A 179 -4.82 -11.02 -6.94
N VAL A 180 -4.15 -10.17 -6.16
CA VAL A 180 -4.76 -9.41 -5.07
C VAL A 180 -5.88 -8.49 -5.56
N VAL A 181 -5.71 -7.82 -6.70
CA VAL A 181 -6.78 -6.99 -7.28
C VAL A 181 -8.04 -7.80 -7.60
N ARG A 182 -7.90 -9.06 -8.04
CA ARG A 182 -9.04 -9.95 -8.31
C ARG A 182 -9.70 -10.40 -7.01
N LEU A 183 -8.90 -10.87 -6.05
CA LEU A 183 -9.39 -11.29 -4.73
C LEU A 183 -10.13 -10.13 -4.03
N TYR A 184 -9.52 -8.95 -4.01
CA TYR A 184 -10.13 -7.75 -3.42
C TYR A 184 -11.46 -7.39 -4.08
N ARG A 185 -11.57 -7.50 -5.42
CA ARG A 185 -12.83 -7.26 -6.14
C ARG A 185 -13.92 -8.25 -5.73
N ILE A 186 -13.58 -9.53 -5.63
CA ILE A 186 -14.52 -10.58 -5.19
C ILE A 186 -14.97 -10.32 -3.75
N LEU A 187 -14.03 -10.16 -2.82
CA LEU A 187 -14.32 -9.88 -1.41
C LEU A 187 -15.18 -8.63 -1.25
N THR A 188 -14.87 -7.55 -1.96
CA THR A 188 -15.67 -6.31 -1.96
C THR A 188 -17.10 -6.56 -2.46
N THR A 189 -17.28 -7.50 -3.39
CA THR A 189 -18.61 -7.83 -3.93
C THR A 189 -19.42 -8.66 -2.93
N HIS A 190 -18.79 -9.64 -2.26
CA HIS A 190 -19.40 -10.36 -1.13
C HIS A 190 -19.84 -9.42 -0.01
N MET A 191 -18.94 -8.50 0.41
CA MET A 191 -19.25 -7.52 1.45
C MET A 191 -20.42 -6.61 1.06
N ARG A 192 -20.47 -6.13 -0.21
CA ARG A 192 -21.57 -5.30 -0.69
C ARG A 192 -22.91 -6.04 -0.77
N ALA A 193 -22.89 -7.33 -1.04
CA ALA A 193 -24.08 -8.18 -1.01
C ALA A 193 -24.52 -8.55 0.42
N GLY A 194 -23.81 -8.09 1.46
CA GLY A 194 -24.10 -8.45 2.85
C GLY A 194 -23.80 -9.92 3.17
N ARG A 195 -22.98 -10.58 2.35
CA ARG A 195 -22.67 -12.00 2.49
C ARG A 195 -21.35 -12.18 3.23
N SER A 196 -21.44 -12.43 4.53
CA SER A 196 -20.29 -12.72 5.39
C SER A 196 -19.72 -14.13 5.18
N ASP A 197 -20.56 -15.10 4.84
CA ASP A 197 -20.14 -16.48 4.60
C ASP A 197 -19.82 -16.74 3.12
N ALA A 198 -18.54 -16.94 2.84
CA ALA A 198 -18.02 -17.29 1.52
C ALA A 198 -17.93 -18.81 1.28
N SER A 199 -18.28 -19.66 2.25
CA SER A 199 -18.18 -21.13 2.14
C SER A 199 -19.37 -21.76 1.43
N ALA A 200 -20.57 -21.18 1.56
CA ALA A 200 -21.74 -21.63 0.82
C ALA A 200 -21.56 -21.41 -0.70
N PRO A 201 -22.18 -22.22 -1.56
CA PRO A 201 -22.15 -22.01 -3.00
C PRO A 201 -22.87 -20.71 -3.41
N LEU A 202 -22.48 -20.15 -4.56
CA LEU A 202 -23.09 -18.95 -5.14
C LEU A 202 -24.23 -19.33 -6.08
N LYS A 203 -25.39 -18.68 -5.95
CA LYS A 203 -26.45 -18.73 -6.97
C LYS A 203 -26.14 -17.73 -8.08
N ASN A 204 -26.60 -18.02 -9.29
CA ASN A 204 -26.45 -17.09 -10.42
C ASN A 204 -27.10 -15.74 -10.07
N GLY A 205 -26.34 -14.66 -10.25
CA GLY A 205 -26.81 -13.29 -9.98
C GLY A 205 -26.86 -12.89 -8.51
N GLU A 206 -26.50 -13.76 -7.56
CA GLU A 206 -26.63 -13.48 -6.12
C GLU A 206 -25.80 -12.28 -5.64
N LEU A 207 -24.63 -12.07 -6.25
CA LEU A 207 -23.74 -10.96 -5.93
C LEU A 207 -23.97 -9.72 -6.83
N CYS A 208 -24.87 -9.82 -7.80
CA CYS A 208 -25.15 -8.74 -8.73
C CYS A 208 -26.10 -7.73 -8.10
N VAL A 209 -25.83 -6.44 -8.32
CA VAL A 209 -26.80 -5.40 -8.02
C VAL A 209 -27.93 -5.51 -9.03
N ILE A 210 -29.17 -5.58 -8.53
CA ILE A 210 -30.36 -5.56 -9.38
C ILE A 210 -30.39 -4.21 -10.09
N CYS A 211 -30.37 -4.23 -11.42
CA CYS A 211 -30.45 -3.01 -12.22
C CYS A 211 -31.88 -2.48 -12.21
N PRO A 212 -32.15 -1.28 -11.67
CA PRO A 212 -33.50 -0.73 -11.62
C PRO A 212 -34.06 -0.37 -13.00
N ALA A 213 -33.20 -0.23 -14.01
CA ALA A 213 -33.60 0.03 -15.39
C ALA A 213 -33.87 -1.25 -16.20
N CYS A 214 -33.44 -2.43 -15.72
CA CYS A 214 -33.77 -3.68 -16.39
C CYS A 214 -35.26 -4.02 -16.18
N PRO A 215 -35.97 -4.50 -17.23
CA PRO A 215 -37.34 -4.98 -17.12
C PRO A 215 -37.51 -6.05 -16.03
N GLN A 216 -38.38 -5.77 -15.05
CA GLN A 216 -38.71 -6.65 -13.94
C GLN A 216 -40.23 -6.75 -13.80
N PRO A 217 -40.84 -7.84 -14.30
CA PRO A 217 -42.28 -8.10 -14.16
C PRO A 217 -42.74 -7.98 -12.70
N GLY A 218 -43.80 -7.22 -12.46
CA GLY A 218 -44.35 -6.99 -11.11
C GLY A 218 -43.56 -6.02 -10.23
N VAL A 219 -42.46 -5.43 -10.73
CA VAL A 219 -41.66 -4.44 -10.00
C VAL A 219 -41.65 -3.10 -10.72
N ASN A 220 -41.20 -3.06 -11.98
CA ASN A 220 -41.06 -1.82 -12.77
C ASN A 220 -41.64 -1.93 -14.19
N LEU A 221 -42.32 -3.04 -14.50
CA LEU A 221 -43.08 -3.20 -15.74
C LEU A 221 -44.57 -3.00 -15.47
N PRO A 222 -45.33 -2.39 -16.41
CA PRO A 222 -46.78 -2.35 -16.35
C PRO A 222 -47.39 -3.75 -16.27
N GLU A 223 -48.60 -3.85 -15.73
CA GLU A 223 -49.38 -5.08 -15.87
C GLU A 223 -49.60 -5.40 -17.35
N GLN A 224 -49.58 -6.68 -17.70
CA GLN A 224 -49.73 -7.16 -19.09
C GLN A 224 -48.69 -6.59 -20.07
N TRP A 225 -47.49 -6.21 -19.59
CA TRP A 225 -46.38 -5.70 -20.42
C TRP A 225 -46.05 -6.61 -21.62
N ASP A 226 -46.30 -7.91 -21.49
CA ASP A 226 -46.11 -8.97 -22.47
C ASP A 226 -47.14 -8.96 -23.60
N ASN A 227 -48.27 -8.26 -23.41
CA ASN A 227 -49.32 -8.08 -24.42
C ASN A 227 -49.18 -6.77 -25.22
N TYR A 228 -48.23 -5.90 -24.86
CA TYR A 228 -47.95 -4.68 -25.63
C TYR A 228 -47.05 -5.01 -26.84
N PRO A 229 -47.34 -4.44 -28.03
CA PRO A 229 -46.61 -4.71 -29.27
C PRO A 229 -45.16 -4.22 -29.27
#